data_AF-A0A2M7E6N1-F1
#
_entry.id   AF-A0A2M7E6N1-F1
#
_cell.length_a   1.000
_cell.length_b   1.000
_cell.length_c   1.000
_cell.angle_alpha   90.00
_cell.angle_beta   90.00
_cell.angle_gamma   90.00
#
_symmetry.space_group_name_H-M   'P 1'
#
loop_
_entity.id
_entity.type
_entity.pdbx_description
1 polymer ?
#
loop_
_entity_poly.entity_id
_entity_poly.type
_entity_poly.pdbx_seq_one_letter_code
_entity_poly.pdbx_strand_id
1 'polypeptide(L)'
;MGYCKECFEHIRSDCVLTNGVCVFCHYKTNEWDSNGQIVKKKDVLQDWGKSFLTWRNYYQNYFREIKKAIENLPKGSFIKKKIKGHWYYYLIYRNKNKVVFKYYGKMIPESLKAKIELRKDLVRKLSKIKSLLYSLRITARSSKKFSRFDILKKDNFTCQYCGRTPKDGVKLHVDHIIPLDKGGYHSKENLITTCQECNLEKHDKYS
;
A
#
# COMPACT_ATOMS: atom_id res chain seq x y z
N MET A 1 -21.02 -8.70 3.67
CA MET A 1 -19.87 -7.85 3.28
C MET A 1 -20.13 -7.38 1.85
N GLY A 2 -20.47 -6.10 1.67
CA GLY A 2 -20.73 -5.52 0.35
C GLY A 2 -19.53 -4.71 -0.11
N TYR A 3 -19.19 -4.83 -1.39
CA TYR A 3 -18.17 -4.01 -2.06
C TYR A 3 -18.85 -2.78 -2.70
N CYS A 4 -18.13 -1.68 -2.87
CA CYS A 4 -18.59 -0.60 -3.75
C CYS A 4 -18.55 -1.07 -5.21
N LYS A 5 -19.49 -0.64 -6.07
CA LYS A 5 -19.58 -1.14 -7.46
C LYS A 5 -18.28 -0.91 -8.25
N GLU A 6 -17.64 0.26 -8.08
CA GLU A 6 -16.33 0.55 -8.68
C GLU A 6 -15.19 -0.33 -8.12
N CYS A 7 -15.30 -0.79 -6.87
CA CYS A 7 -14.30 -1.61 -6.20
C CYS A 7 -14.34 -3.07 -6.68
N PHE A 8 -15.54 -3.57 -6.99
CA PHE A 8 -15.75 -4.94 -7.43
C PHE A 8 -15.26 -5.18 -8.87
N GLU A 9 -15.51 -4.22 -9.76
CA GLU A 9 -15.24 -4.39 -11.20
C GLU A 9 -13.78 -4.10 -11.60
N HIS A 10 -12.97 -3.43 -10.77
CA HIS A 10 -11.64 -2.95 -11.17
C HIS A 10 -10.45 -3.56 -10.43
N ILE A 11 -10.64 -4.67 -9.71
CA ILE A 11 -9.57 -5.37 -8.96
C ILE A 11 -8.77 -4.38 -8.08
N ARG A 12 -9.49 -3.54 -7.32
CA ARG A 12 -8.95 -2.94 -6.11
C ARG A 12 -9.38 -3.82 -4.95
N SER A 13 -8.53 -4.80 -4.61
CA SER A 13 -8.85 -5.91 -3.72
C SER A 13 -8.99 -5.52 -2.23
N ASP A 14 -8.96 -4.23 -1.92
CA ASP A 14 -8.60 -3.70 -0.61
C ASP A 14 -9.62 -2.70 -0.03
N CYS A 15 -10.75 -2.41 -0.69
CA CYS A 15 -11.83 -1.64 -0.04
C CYS A 15 -12.80 -2.53 0.75
N VAL A 16 -12.96 -2.19 2.03
CA VAL A 16 -13.98 -2.72 2.96
C VAL A 16 -14.91 -1.57 3.36
N LEU A 17 -16.20 -1.86 3.57
CA LEU A 17 -17.18 -0.91 4.10
C LEU A 17 -17.36 -1.11 5.61
N THR A 18 -17.31 -0.03 6.37
CA THR A 18 -17.71 -0.01 7.79
C THR A 18 -18.65 1.17 8.02
N ASN A 19 -19.84 0.91 8.57
CA ASN A 19 -20.89 1.91 8.80
C ASN A 19 -21.26 2.75 7.55
N GLY A 20 -21.25 2.13 6.36
CA GLY A 20 -21.65 2.80 5.11
C GLY A 20 -20.58 3.73 4.49
N VAL A 21 -19.29 3.51 4.77
CA VAL A 21 -18.18 4.32 4.24
C VAL A 21 -17.08 3.43 3.64
N CYS A 22 -16.60 3.72 2.42
CA CYS A 22 -15.45 3.01 1.83
C CYS A 22 -14.14 3.53 2.40
N VAL A 23 -13.42 2.61 3.03
CA VAL A 23 -12.17 2.86 3.76
C VAL A 23 -11.04 3.39 2.85
N PHE A 24 -11.13 3.21 1.54
CA PHE A 24 -10.14 3.72 0.58
C PHE A 24 -10.50 5.02 -0.12
N CYS A 25 -11.78 5.29 -0.32
CA CYS A 25 -12.24 6.40 -1.17
C CYS A 25 -12.80 7.58 -0.36
N HIS A 26 -13.03 7.40 0.95
CA HIS A 26 -13.62 8.42 1.83
C HIS A 26 -14.95 9.04 1.30
N TYR A 27 -15.84 8.22 0.72
CA TYR A 27 -17.23 8.61 0.41
C TYR A 27 -18.20 7.88 1.36
N LYS A 28 -19.23 8.59 1.87
CA LYS A 28 -20.41 7.95 2.48
C LYS A 28 -21.26 7.35 1.36
N THR A 29 -21.69 6.11 1.50
CA THR A 29 -22.47 5.40 0.48
C THR A 29 -23.94 5.81 0.55
N ASN A 30 -24.58 5.97 -0.61
CA ASN A 30 -26.03 6.13 -0.72
C ASN A 30 -26.78 4.95 -0.10
N GLU A 31 -28.03 5.14 0.28
CA GLU A 31 -28.97 4.05 0.59
C GLU A 31 -29.56 3.50 -0.72
N TRP A 32 -29.64 2.18 -0.85
CA TRP A 32 -30.11 1.47 -2.05
C TRP A 32 -31.19 0.45 -1.68
N ASP A 33 -32.15 0.21 -2.57
CA ASP A 33 -33.19 -0.81 -2.40
C ASP A 33 -32.73 -2.23 -2.82
N SER A 34 -33.58 -3.24 -2.62
CA SER A 34 -33.29 -4.64 -2.96
C SER A 34 -33.13 -4.90 -4.46
N ASN A 35 -33.53 -3.95 -5.31
CA ASN A 35 -33.37 -4.00 -6.76
C ASN A 35 -32.16 -3.16 -7.23
N GLY A 36 -31.42 -2.56 -6.30
CA GLY A 36 -30.23 -1.77 -6.58
C GLY A 36 -30.51 -0.35 -7.07
N GLN A 37 -31.67 0.24 -6.76
CA GLN A 37 -31.98 1.66 -7.03
C GLN A 37 -31.72 2.56 -5.81
N ILE A 38 -31.30 3.81 -6.05
CA ILE A 38 -30.90 4.76 -5.00
C ILE A 38 -32.13 5.36 -4.31
N VAL A 39 -32.21 5.21 -2.99
CA VAL A 39 -33.31 5.73 -2.15
C VAL A 39 -32.92 6.97 -1.34
N LYS A 40 -31.63 7.20 -1.02
CA LYS A 40 -31.19 8.43 -0.32
C LYS A 40 -29.69 8.73 -0.49
N LYS A 41 -29.33 10.01 -0.71
CA LYS A 41 -27.93 10.51 -0.78
C LYS A 41 -27.50 11.11 0.58
N LYS A 42 -26.28 10.81 1.06
CA LYS A 42 -25.74 11.36 2.33
C LYS A 42 -24.33 11.95 2.14
N ASP A 43 -24.13 13.18 2.63
CA ASP A 43 -22.95 14.02 2.37
C ASP A 43 -21.68 13.63 3.15
N VAL A 44 -20.53 13.94 2.54
CA VAL A 44 -19.16 13.54 2.84
C VAL A 44 -18.46 14.60 3.70
N LEU A 45 -17.76 14.22 4.79
CA LEU A 45 -16.48 14.79 5.30
C LEU A 45 -16.21 14.48 6.80
N GLN A 46 -14.93 14.57 7.18
CA GLN A 46 -14.31 14.60 8.53
C GLN A 46 -13.77 13.27 9.11
N ASP A 47 -12.53 12.88 8.75
CA ASP A 47 -11.53 12.39 9.73
C ASP A 47 -10.13 12.25 9.06
N TRP A 48 -9.13 13.02 9.52
CA TRP A 48 -7.83 13.19 8.85
C TRP A 48 -6.69 12.78 9.80
N GLY A 49 -6.06 11.61 9.60
CA GLY A 49 -4.78 11.32 10.28
C GLY A 49 -4.33 9.85 10.38
N LYS A 50 -5.24 8.86 10.38
CA LYS A 50 -4.87 7.44 10.66
C LYS A 50 -4.86 6.50 9.44
N SER A 51 -5.22 6.96 8.24
CA SER A 51 -5.55 6.06 7.13
C SER A 51 -4.35 5.59 6.28
N PHE A 52 -3.24 6.33 6.18
CA PHE A 52 -2.18 6.00 5.20
C PHE A 52 -1.03 5.13 5.74
N LEU A 53 -0.58 5.35 6.98
CA LEU A 53 0.56 4.63 7.58
C LEU A 53 0.30 3.12 7.68
N THR A 54 -0.95 2.76 7.97
CA THR A 54 -1.48 1.39 7.99
C THR A 54 -1.36 0.71 6.62
N TRP A 55 -1.71 1.39 5.52
CA TRP A 55 -1.63 0.80 4.18
C TRP A 55 -0.20 0.59 3.70
N ARG A 56 0.71 1.55 3.93
CA ARG A 56 2.12 1.34 3.54
C ARG A 56 2.74 0.17 4.28
N ASN A 57 2.53 0.08 5.60
CA ASN A 57 3.05 -1.03 6.40
C ASN A 57 2.41 -2.36 5.95
N TYR A 58 1.12 -2.38 5.66
CA TYR A 58 0.44 -3.53 5.07
C TYR A 58 1.09 -3.98 3.76
N TYR A 59 1.26 -3.08 2.79
CA TYR A 59 1.86 -3.41 1.50
C TYR A 59 3.33 -3.83 1.61
N GLN A 60 4.08 -3.25 2.54
CA GLN A 60 5.45 -3.68 2.84
C GLN A 60 5.50 -5.09 3.47
N ASN A 61 4.58 -5.41 4.39
CA ASN A 61 4.46 -6.75 4.97
C ASN A 61 4.07 -7.77 3.90
N TYR A 62 3.04 -7.45 3.11
CA TYR A 62 2.57 -8.30 2.03
C TYR A 62 3.65 -8.54 0.97
N PHE A 63 4.45 -7.53 0.64
CA PHE A 63 5.63 -7.67 -0.22
C PHE A 63 6.64 -8.67 0.36
N ARG A 64 6.94 -8.60 1.67
CA ARG A 64 7.86 -9.52 2.34
C ARG A 64 7.35 -10.96 2.33
N GLU A 65 6.05 -11.17 2.57
CA GLU A 65 5.42 -12.48 2.56
C GLU A 65 5.45 -13.13 1.17
N ILE A 66 5.04 -12.39 0.13
CA ILE A 66 5.09 -12.89 -1.24
C ILE A 66 6.52 -13.23 -1.65
N LYS A 67 7.50 -12.40 -1.26
CA LYS A 67 8.91 -12.66 -1.54
C LYS A 67 9.38 -13.97 -0.92
N LYS A 68 9.07 -14.22 0.36
CA LYS A 68 9.35 -15.50 1.04
C LYS A 68 8.66 -16.69 0.38
N ALA A 69 7.39 -16.53 -0.02
CA ALA A 69 6.66 -17.60 -0.71
C ALA A 69 7.30 -17.95 -2.06
N ILE A 70 7.75 -16.95 -2.82
CA ILE A 70 8.47 -17.16 -4.09
C ILE A 70 9.79 -17.89 -3.87
N GLU A 71 10.55 -17.60 -2.81
CA GLU A 71 11.85 -18.26 -2.54
C GLU A 71 11.72 -19.79 -2.44
N ASN A 72 10.60 -20.29 -1.89
CA ASN A 72 10.33 -21.71 -1.69
C ASN A 72 9.73 -22.43 -2.92
N LEU A 73 9.41 -21.72 -4.00
CA LEU A 73 8.78 -22.30 -5.19
C LEU A 73 9.81 -22.60 -6.31
N PRO A 74 9.62 -23.67 -7.10
CA PRO A 74 10.50 -23.98 -8.22
C PRO A 74 10.45 -22.83 -9.24
N LYS A 75 11.62 -22.46 -9.78
CA LYS A 75 11.75 -21.44 -10.83
C LYS A 75 11.86 -22.08 -12.21
N GLY A 76 11.37 -21.39 -13.22
CA GLY A 76 11.55 -21.77 -14.62
C GLY A 76 10.26 -21.84 -15.42
N SER A 77 10.41 -22.36 -16.63
CA SER A 77 9.32 -22.63 -17.56
C SER A 77 9.48 -24.03 -18.14
N PHE A 78 8.39 -24.69 -18.50
CA PHE A 78 8.48 -25.95 -19.22
C PHE A 78 8.69 -25.71 -20.71
N ILE A 79 9.55 -26.50 -21.32
CA ILE A 79 9.73 -26.60 -22.77
C ILE A 79 9.58 -28.05 -23.19
N LYS A 80 9.18 -28.26 -24.45
CA LYS A 80 9.13 -29.58 -25.08
C LYS A 80 10.19 -29.67 -26.18
N LYS A 81 10.87 -30.81 -26.28
CA LYS A 81 11.83 -31.12 -27.36
C LYS A 81 11.46 -32.45 -28.01
N LYS A 82 11.61 -32.53 -29.34
CA LYS A 82 11.42 -33.77 -30.10
C LYS A 82 12.77 -34.44 -30.31
N ILE A 83 12.91 -35.69 -29.88
CA ILE A 83 14.15 -36.49 -30.00
C ILE A 83 13.76 -37.85 -30.54
N LYS A 84 14.34 -38.26 -31.68
CA LYS A 84 14.05 -39.54 -32.35
C LYS A 84 12.54 -39.81 -32.49
N GLY A 85 11.76 -38.80 -32.89
CA GLY A 85 10.31 -38.92 -33.06
C GLY A 85 9.47 -38.73 -31.81
N HIS A 86 10.05 -38.80 -30.60
CA HIS A 86 9.32 -38.70 -29.34
C HIS A 86 9.46 -37.32 -28.67
N TRP A 87 8.42 -36.89 -27.96
CA TRP A 87 8.42 -35.63 -27.22
C TRP A 87 8.86 -35.82 -25.77
N TYR A 88 9.73 -34.91 -25.31
CA TYR A 88 10.26 -34.89 -23.96
C TYR A 88 10.18 -33.48 -23.35
N TYR A 89 9.87 -33.42 -22.08
CA TYR A 89 9.73 -32.18 -21.31
C TYR A 89 10.99 -31.86 -20.54
N TYR A 90 11.34 -30.58 -20.52
CA TYR A 90 12.41 -30.02 -19.74
C TYR A 90 11.90 -28.80 -18.97
N LEU A 91 12.36 -28.63 -17.73
CA LEU A 91 12.23 -27.38 -17.00
C LEU A 91 13.47 -26.53 -17.27
N ILE A 92 13.29 -25.38 -17.90
CA ILE A 92 14.36 -24.42 -18.17
C ILE A 92 14.34 -23.30 -17.13
N TYR A 93 15.49 -23.00 -16.52
CA TYR A 93 15.62 -21.89 -15.57
C TYR A 93 17.03 -21.32 -15.51
N ARG A 94 17.15 -20.06 -15.10
CA ARG A 94 18.45 -19.44 -14.81
C ARG A 94 18.89 -19.73 -13.37
N ASN A 95 20.11 -20.22 -13.22
CA ASN A 95 20.80 -20.32 -11.94
C ASN A 95 22.07 -19.45 -11.99
N LYS A 96 22.04 -18.30 -11.30
CA LYS A 96 23.05 -17.24 -11.47
C LYS A 96 23.19 -16.92 -12.96
N ASN A 97 24.38 -17.11 -13.54
CA ASN A 97 24.66 -16.82 -14.95
C ASN A 97 24.49 -18.03 -15.88
N LYS A 98 24.06 -19.19 -15.37
CA LYS A 98 23.90 -20.42 -16.15
C LYS A 98 22.43 -20.71 -16.46
N VAL A 99 22.14 -21.11 -17.70
CA VAL A 99 20.83 -21.65 -18.08
C VAL A 99 20.86 -23.15 -17.85
N VAL A 100 19.95 -23.64 -17.01
CA VAL A 100 19.84 -25.05 -16.64
C VAL A 100 18.63 -25.67 -17.33
N PHE A 101 18.83 -26.84 -17.92
CA PHE A 101 17.77 -27.68 -18.48
C PHE A 101 17.63 -28.94 -17.63
N LYS A 102 16.53 -29.07 -16.88
CA LYS A 102 16.25 -30.26 -16.07
C LYS A 102 15.25 -31.15 -16.80
N TYR A 103 15.65 -32.38 -17.11
CA TYR A 103 14.82 -33.36 -17.81
C TYR A 103 13.68 -33.89 -16.91
N TYR A 104 12.48 -34.04 -17.49
CA TYR A 104 11.28 -34.55 -16.81
C TYR A 104 10.59 -35.71 -17.54
N GLY A 105 11.14 -36.19 -18.67
CA GLY A 105 10.56 -37.32 -19.40
C GLY A 105 9.36 -36.96 -20.27
N LYS A 106 8.45 -37.91 -20.46
CA LYS A 106 7.29 -37.79 -21.37
C LYS A 106 6.12 -37.00 -20.76
N MET A 107 6.15 -36.71 -19.47
CA MET A 107 5.05 -36.05 -18.76
C MET A 107 5.59 -35.17 -17.63
N ILE A 108 4.88 -34.08 -17.34
CA ILE A 108 5.19 -33.18 -16.22
C ILE A 108 4.27 -33.55 -15.05
N PRO A 109 4.78 -33.72 -13.82
CA PRO A 109 3.93 -33.90 -12.64
C PRO A 109 3.00 -32.69 -12.44
N GLU A 110 1.70 -32.91 -12.27
CA GLU A 110 0.73 -31.82 -12.15
C GLU A 110 1.00 -30.93 -10.92
N SER A 111 1.46 -31.54 -9.81
CA SER A 111 1.87 -30.80 -8.60
C SER A 111 3.04 -29.84 -8.87
N LEU A 112 3.95 -30.19 -9.78
CA LEU A 112 5.06 -29.31 -10.16
C LEU A 112 4.57 -28.20 -11.10
N LYS A 113 3.67 -28.52 -12.03
CA LYS A 113 3.05 -27.55 -12.92
C LYS A 113 2.30 -26.48 -12.12
N ALA A 114 1.48 -26.89 -11.15
CA ALA A 114 0.78 -26.00 -10.24
C ALA A 114 1.74 -25.08 -9.47
N LYS A 115 2.85 -25.61 -8.95
CA LYS A 115 3.87 -24.82 -8.23
C LYS A 115 4.56 -23.78 -9.12
N ILE A 116 4.83 -24.11 -10.39
CA ILE A 116 5.41 -23.17 -11.36
C ILE A 116 4.43 -22.05 -11.70
N GLU A 117 3.16 -22.37 -11.93
CA GLU A 117 2.13 -21.36 -12.20
C GLU A 117 1.89 -20.45 -10.99
N LEU A 118 1.79 -21.02 -9.78
CA LEU A 118 1.71 -20.24 -8.55
C LEU A 118 2.89 -19.26 -8.41
N ARG A 119 4.11 -19.69 -8.74
CA ARG A 119 5.28 -18.79 -8.72
C ARG A 119 5.11 -17.64 -9.71
N LYS A 120 4.67 -17.91 -10.94
CA LYS A 120 4.45 -16.87 -11.96
C LYS A 120 3.42 -15.85 -11.47
N ASP A 121 2.34 -16.30 -10.85
CA ASP A 121 1.29 -15.44 -10.29
C ASP A 121 1.82 -14.55 -9.18
N LEU A 122 2.56 -15.13 -8.23
CA LEU A 122 3.17 -14.39 -7.15
C LEU A 122 4.20 -13.37 -7.65
N VAL A 123 5.01 -13.71 -8.66
CA VAL A 123 5.95 -12.76 -9.29
C VAL A 123 5.20 -11.60 -9.96
N ARG A 124 4.07 -11.88 -10.66
CA ARG A 124 3.21 -10.83 -11.24
C ARG A 124 2.62 -9.93 -10.16
N LYS A 125 2.11 -10.50 -9.06
CA LYS A 125 1.60 -9.75 -7.90
C LYS A 125 2.70 -8.89 -7.27
N LEU A 126 3.89 -9.44 -7.05
CA LEU A 126 5.03 -8.73 -6.48
C LEU A 126 5.42 -7.52 -7.33
N SER A 127 5.41 -7.66 -8.67
CA SER A 127 5.68 -6.55 -9.60
C SER A 127 4.68 -5.41 -9.45
N LYS A 128 3.38 -5.74 -9.33
CA LYS A 128 2.33 -4.74 -9.11
C LYS A 128 2.53 -3.98 -7.79
N ILE A 129 2.80 -4.70 -6.69
CA ILE A 129 3.05 -4.10 -5.37
C ILE A 129 4.30 -3.22 -5.40
N LYS A 130 5.37 -3.66 -6.07
CA LYS A 130 6.59 -2.87 -6.21
C LYS A 130 6.33 -1.55 -6.93
N SER A 131 5.57 -1.58 -8.03
CA SER A 131 5.15 -0.39 -8.76
C SER A 131 4.32 0.55 -7.89
N LEU A 132 3.34 0.00 -7.16
CA LEU A 132 2.52 0.76 -6.21
C LEU A 132 3.38 1.46 -5.15
N LEU A 133 4.26 0.73 -4.47
CA LEU A 133 5.15 1.28 -3.44
C LEU A 133 6.09 2.36 -4.01
N TYR A 134 6.56 2.20 -5.25
CA TYR A 134 7.36 3.21 -5.94
C TYR A 134 6.55 4.48 -6.19
N SER A 135 5.34 4.35 -6.78
CA SER A 135 4.45 5.47 -7.03
C SER A 135 4.08 6.21 -5.75
N LEU A 136 3.74 5.50 -4.67
CA LEU A 136 3.46 6.09 -3.36
C LEU A 136 4.66 6.90 -2.84
N ARG A 137 5.88 6.41 -3.04
CA ARG A 137 7.11 7.12 -2.63
C ARG A 137 7.36 8.38 -3.46
N ILE A 138 7.06 8.36 -4.76
CA ILE A 138 7.20 9.53 -5.63
C ILE A 138 6.16 10.58 -5.27
N THR A 139 4.88 10.21 -5.12
CA THR A 139 3.82 11.13 -4.69
C THR A 139 4.12 11.74 -3.32
N ALA A 140 4.67 10.95 -2.39
CA ALA A 140 5.12 11.43 -1.07
C ALA A 140 6.19 12.53 -1.14
N ARG A 141 7.06 12.49 -2.16
CA ARG A 141 8.13 13.46 -2.38
C ARG A 141 7.69 14.66 -3.21
N SER A 142 6.68 14.48 -4.06
CA SER A 142 6.15 15.48 -4.99
C SER A 142 5.08 16.39 -4.35
N SER A 143 4.95 16.39 -3.03
CA SER A 143 3.90 17.16 -2.39
C SER A 143 4.08 18.66 -2.59
N LYS A 144 2.96 19.33 -2.89
CA LYS A 144 2.83 20.78 -2.96
C LYS A 144 3.57 21.40 -1.77
N LYS A 145 4.49 22.34 -2.01
CA LYS A 145 5.17 23.04 -0.91
C LYS A 145 4.12 23.81 -0.12
N PHE A 146 3.79 23.32 1.07
CA PHE A 146 2.95 24.06 2.00
C PHE A 146 3.82 25.09 2.69
N SER A 147 3.41 26.35 2.66
CA SER A 147 4.15 27.36 3.43
C SER A 147 3.97 27.06 4.92
N ARG A 148 4.99 27.35 5.71
CA ARG A 148 4.90 27.28 7.18
C ARG A 148 3.69 28.04 7.71
N PHE A 149 3.40 29.20 7.09
CA PHE A 149 2.26 30.03 7.44
C PHE A 149 0.92 29.33 7.21
N ASP A 150 0.76 28.57 6.13
CA ASP A 150 -0.50 27.86 5.84
C ASP A 150 -0.86 26.83 6.91
N ILE A 151 0.14 26.16 7.48
CA ILE A 151 -0.07 25.17 8.54
C ILE A 151 -0.36 25.88 9.87
N LEU A 152 0.39 26.93 10.20
CA LEU A 152 0.12 27.72 11.40
C LEU A 152 -1.29 28.32 11.36
N LYS A 153 -1.71 28.85 10.20
CA LYS A 153 -3.06 29.39 10.00
C LYS A 153 -4.13 28.30 10.07
N LYS A 154 -3.89 27.11 9.53
CA LYS A 154 -4.80 25.95 9.62
C LYS A 154 -5.11 25.62 11.08
N ASP A 155 -4.11 25.71 11.94
CA ASP A 155 -4.16 25.32 13.35
C ASP A 155 -4.44 26.51 14.28
N ASN A 156 -4.91 27.64 13.74
CA ASN A 156 -5.20 28.87 14.47
C ASN A 156 -4.04 29.41 15.32
N PHE A 157 -2.80 29.17 14.89
CA PHE A 157 -1.58 29.52 15.64
C PHE A 157 -1.59 28.94 17.07
N THR A 158 -2.04 27.69 17.19
CA THR A 158 -2.15 26.98 18.46
C THR A 158 -1.39 25.65 18.39
N CYS A 159 -0.60 25.36 19.41
CA CYS A 159 0.01 24.04 19.56
C CYS A 159 -1.09 22.97 19.67
N GLN A 160 -1.10 22.01 18.77
CA GLN A 160 -2.15 20.99 18.71
C GLN A 160 -1.97 19.87 19.75
N TYR A 161 -0.83 19.84 20.46
CA TYR A 161 -0.60 18.88 21.55
C TYR A 161 -1.03 19.44 22.91
N CYS A 162 -0.72 20.70 23.22
CA CYS A 162 -0.95 21.27 24.55
C CYS A 162 -1.85 22.52 24.57
N GLY A 163 -2.33 23.00 23.42
CA GLY A 163 -3.22 24.16 23.34
C GLY A 163 -2.55 25.52 23.54
N ARG A 164 -1.25 25.57 23.84
CA ARG A 164 -0.52 26.84 24.03
C ARG A 164 -0.34 27.61 22.72
N THR A 165 -0.35 28.93 22.82
CA THR A 165 -0.27 29.92 21.74
C THR A 165 0.92 30.86 21.98
N PRO A 166 1.30 31.72 21.02
CA PRO A 166 2.37 32.70 21.24
C PRO A 166 2.11 33.66 22.42
N LYS A 167 0.84 33.85 22.82
CA LYS A 167 0.47 34.66 23.99
C LYS A 167 0.96 34.03 25.30
N ASP A 168 1.13 32.72 25.33
CA ASP A 168 1.64 31.95 26.46
C ASP A 168 3.19 31.92 26.48
N GLY A 169 3.85 32.74 25.64
CA GLY A 169 5.31 32.83 25.55
C GLY A 169 5.98 31.69 24.79
N VAL A 170 5.23 30.77 24.18
CA VAL A 170 5.81 29.62 23.47
C VAL A 170 6.14 29.93 22.01
N LYS A 171 7.24 29.36 21.52
CA LYS A 171 7.59 29.37 20.10
C LYS A 171 6.91 28.20 19.38
N LEU A 172 6.16 28.51 18.32
CA LEU A 172 5.50 27.51 17.50
C LEU A 172 6.41 27.00 16.37
N HIS A 173 6.21 25.76 15.97
CA HIS A 173 6.90 25.04 14.92
C HIS A 173 5.88 24.28 14.07
N VAL A 174 6.27 23.90 12.85
CA VAL A 174 5.51 22.99 12.02
C VAL A 174 6.27 21.67 12.00
N ASP A 175 5.59 20.60 12.38
CA ASP A 175 6.17 19.27 12.50
C ASP A 175 5.29 18.23 11.81
N HIS A 176 5.87 17.07 11.52
CA HIS A 176 5.14 15.93 10.98
C HIS A 176 4.57 15.09 12.12
N ILE A 177 3.25 14.85 12.13
CA ILE A 177 2.58 13.97 13.12
C ILE A 177 3.27 12.60 13.14
N ILE A 178 3.49 12.02 11.95
CA ILE A 178 4.31 10.83 11.75
C ILE A 178 5.62 11.25 11.06
N PRO A 179 6.80 10.99 11.65
CA PRO A 179 8.10 11.31 11.03
C PRO A 179 8.28 10.69 9.64
N LEU A 180 8.98 11.38 8.75
CA LEU A 180 9.19 10.94 7.36
C LEU A 180 9.98 9.62 7.26
N ASP A 181 10.97 9.45 8.14
CA ASP A 181 11.79 8.24 8.27
C ASP A 181 11.01 7.04 8.82
N LYS A 182 10.00 7.29 9.68
CA LYS A 182 9.03 6.29 10.17
C LYS A 182 7.85 6.07 9.22
N GLY A 183 7.89 6.63 8.02
CA GLY A 183 6.92 6.37 6.95
C GLY A 183 5.79 7.38 6.82
N GLY A 184 5.86 8.52 7.50
CA GLY A 184 4.97 9.66 7.30
C GLY A 184 5.18 10.38 5.95
N TYR A 185 4.24 11.27 5.61
CA TYR A 185 4.21 12.00 4.32
C TYR A 185 4.35 13.49 4.56
N HIS A 186 4.95 14.22 3.63
CA HIS A 186 4.91 15.68 3.69
C HIS A 186 3.59 16.16 3.09
N SER A 187 2.51 16.09 3.85
CA SER A 187 1.16 16.42 3.41
C SER A 187 0.48 17.33 4.43
N LYS A 188 -0.52 18.12 4.02
CA LYS A 188 -1.18 19.09 4.93
C LYS A 188 -1.87 18.40 6.11
N GLU A 189 -2.28 17.15 5.90
CA GLU A 189 -2.90 16.23 6.86
C GLU A 189 -1.86 15.78 7.91
N ASN A 190 -0.61 15.53 7.50
CA ASN A 190 0.46 15.05 8.37
C ASN A 190 1.32 16.18 8.94
N LEU A 191 1.08 17.44 8.54
CA LEU A 191 1.74 18.62 9.10
C LEU A 191 0.87 19.27 10.16
N ILE A 192 1.47 19.58 11.30
CA ILE A 192 0.78 20.13 12.47
C ILE A 192 1.62 21.20 13.14
N THR A 193 0.95 22.11 13.83
CA THR A 193 1.57 23.15 14.65
C THR A 193 1.89 22.61 16.04
N THR A 194 3.15 22.70 16.46
CA THR A 194 3.67 22.22 17.75
C THR A 194 4.39 23.35 18.48
N CYS A 195 4.37 23.41 19.81
CA CYS A 195 5.29 24.26 20.55
C CYS A 195 6.66 23.59 20.66
N GLN A 196 7.71 24.37 20.90
CA GLN A 196 9.08 23.86 21.02
C GLN A 196 9.20 22.70 22.01
N GLU A 197 8.57 22.78 23.18
CA GLU A 197 8.60 21.73 24.21
C GLU A 197 7.95 20.42 23.73
N CYS A 198 6.71 20.46 23.21
CA CYS A 198 6.04 19.27 22.69
C CYS A 198 6.77 18.68 21.47
N ASN A 199 7.43 19.53 20.67
CA ASN A 199 8.22 19.10 19.53
C ASN A 199 9.46 18.29 19.97
N LEU A 200 10.15 18.75 21.01
CA LEU A 200 11.29 18.06 21.60
C LEU A 200 10.88 16.73 22.24
N GLU A 201 9.80 16.74 23.04
CA GLU A 201 9.27 15.53 23.67
C GLU A 201 8.85 14.48 22.62
N LYS A 202 8.29 14.90 21.49
CA LYS A 202 8.00 14.02 20.36
C LYS A 202 9.29 13.45 19.75
N HIS A 203 10.32 14.27 19.57
CA HIS A 203 11.60 13.81 19.06
C HIS A 203 12.15 12.68 19.92
N ASP A 204 12.14 12.82 21.24
CA ASP A 204 12.62 11.78 22.16
C ASP A 204 11.80 10.48 22.08
N LYS A 205 10.49 10.57 21.81
CA LYS A 205 9.61 9.38 21.66
C LYS A 205 9.84 8.58 20.37
N TYR A 206 10.35 9.21 19.30
CA TYR A 206 10.55 8.57 17.99
C TYR A 206 12.02 8.31 17.63
N SER A 207 12.95 8.80 18.48
CA SER A 207 14.39 8.57 18.37
C SER A 207 14.78 7.11 18.56
#